data_AF-A0A2D5ZN42-F1
#
_entry.id   AF-A0A2D5ZN42-F1
#
_cell.length_a   1.000
_cell.length_b   1.000
_cell.length_c   1.000
_cell.angle_alpha   90.00
_cell.angle_beta   90.00
_cell.angle_gamma   90.00
#
_symmetry.space_group_name_H-M   'P 1'
#
loop_
_entity.id
_entity.type
_entity.pdbx_description
1 polymer ?
#
loop_
_entity_poly.entity_id
_entity_poly.type
_entity_poly.pdbx_seq_one_letter_code
_entity_poly.pdbx_strand_id
1 'polypeptide(L)'
;VFLAKGLEAVRDFLNARMEMYSSVYLHKKTRIADQMLLRAAERAVIDLGEFQDFFLMSDDEFLSALMHASGDTYVREMAYRVKYRQGLFKRAFHIESGEAGRGEKADWMKRIRGLGRGADEIRERIETELLEATGIDVGYIFVDLPEEAVGISEERFKELGIRFLQKDGTIVDLATLDPAFAEYVARAKPTRSLFSVYCDADARDKVSAAVLELLRCR
;
A
#
# COMPACT_ATOMS: atom_id res chain seq x y z
N VAL A 1 8.56 -29.86 3.77
CA VAL A 1 9.25 -30.41 4.97
C VAL A 1 10.73 -30.28 4.72
N PHE A 2 11.48 -29.69 5.64
CA PHE A 2 12.94 -29.51 5.56
C PHE A 2 13.66 -30.52 6.46
N LEU A 3 14.95 -30.78 6.25
CA LEU A 3 15.73 -31.52 7.25
C LEU A 3 16.00 -30.61 8.46
N ALA A 4 16.01 -31.15 9.68
CA ALA A 4 16.29 -30.35 10.89
C ALA A 4 17.62 -29.58 10.83
N LYS A 5 18.64 -30.13 10.15
CA LYS A 5 19.92 -29.45 9.90
C LYS A 5 19.81 -28.18 9.03
N GLY A 6 18.68 -27.97 8.36
CA GLY A 6 18.39 -26.80 7.54
C GLY A 6 17.70 -25.65 8.30
N LEU A 7 17.58 -25.74 9.63
CA LEU A 7 16.93 -24.71 10.45
C LEU A 7 17.52 -23.31 10.22
N GLU A 8 18.86 -23.19 10.18
CA GLU A 8 19.53 -21.91 10.00
C GLU A 8 19.20 -21.27 8.64
N ALA A 9 19.23 -22.05 7.55
CA ALA A 9 18.83 -21.56 6.23
C ALA A 9 17.35 -21.13 6.17
N VAL A 10 16.47 -21.80 6.92
CA VAL A 10 15.06 -21.40 7.02
C VAL A 10 14.91 -20.09 7.81
N ARG A 11 15.69 -19.89 8.87
CA ARG A 11 15.72 -18.62 9.61
C ARG A 11 16.15 -17.46 8.70
N ASP A 12 17.24 -17.65 7.97
CA ASP A 12 17.77 -16.63 7.05
C ASP A 12 16.76 -16.29 5.95
N PHE A 13 16.12 -17.30 5.36
CA PHE A 13 15.07 -17.10 4.39
C PHE A 13 13.90 -16.26 4.95
N LEU A 14 13.44 -16.57 6.16
CA LEU A 14 12.33 -15.84 6.77
C LEU A 14 12.71 -14.39 7.12
N ASN A 15 13.93 -14.17 7.61
CA ASN A 15 14.46 -12.83 7.85
C ASN A 15 14.57 -12.01 6.56
N ALA A 16 15.20 -12.57 5.53
CA ALA A 16 15.33 -11.92 4.22
C ALA A 16 13.94 -11.60 3.63
N ARG A 17 12.98 -12.52 3.77
CA ARG A 17 11.59 -12.28 3.35
C ARG A 17 10.99 -11.09 4.09
N MET A 18 11.15 -10.99 5.41
CA MET A 18 10.65 -9.84 6.18
C MET A 18 11.29 -8.51 5.76
N GLU A 19 12.60 -8.51 5.51
CA GLU A 19 13.33 -7.33 5.03
C GLU A 19 12.86 -6.87 3.65
N MET A 20 12.56 -7.80 2.74
CA MET A 20 11.99 -7.47 1.42
C MET A 20 10.64 -6.77 1.54
N TYR A 21 9.77 -7.21 2.45
CA TYR A 21 8.48 -6.56 2.68
C TYR A 21 8.64 -5.13 3.20
N SER A 22 9.51 -4.92 4.20
CA SER A 22 9.69 -3.59 4.80
C SER A 22 10.43 -2.62 3.89
N SER A 23 11.44 -3.09 3.15
CA SER A 23 12.37 -2.23 2.42
C SER A 23 11.97 -1.98 0.96
N VAL A 24 11.24 -2.91 0.35
CA VAL A 24 10.94 -2.88 -1.10
C VAL A 24 9.43 -2.80 -1.33
N TYR A 25 8.69 -3.84 -0.94
CA TYR A 25 7.27 -3.96 -1.32
C TYR A 25 6.38 -2.90 -0.69
N LEU A 26 6.67 -2.51 0.56
CA LEU A 26 5.89 -1.51 1.31
C LEU A 26 6.55 -0.13 1.31
N HIS A 27 7.52 0.09 0.41
CA HIS A 27 8.27 1.34 0.40
C HIS A 27 7.42 2.51 -0.13
N LYS A 28 7.23 3.52 0.73
CA LYS A 28 6.38 4.69 0.50
C LYS A 28 6.57 5.41 -0.84
N LYS A 29 7.80 5.49 -1.37
CA LYS A 29 8.05 6.18 -2.66
C LYS A 29 7.57 5.39 -3.86
N THR A 30 7.64 4.06 -3.78
CA THR A 30 7.12 3.16 -4.82
C THR A 30 5.61 3.27 -4.86
N ARG A 31 4.98 3.28 -3.68
CA ARG A 31 3.53 3.41 -3.54
C ARG A 31 2.97 4.70 -4.12
N ILE A 32 3.67 5.82 -4.00
CA ILE A 32 3.22 7.09 -4.60
C ILE A 32 3.16 6.98 -6.13
N ALA A 33 4.22 6.48 -6.77
CA ALA A 33 4.24 6.34 -8.23
C ALA A 33 3.20 5.30 -8.72
N ASP A 34 3.06 4.20 -7.97
CA ASP A 34 2.03 3.18 -8.19
C ASP A 34 0.62 3.78 -8.15
N GLN A 35 0.30 4.58 -7.12
CA GLN A 35 -1.00 5.27 -7.03
C GLN A 35 -1.20 6.29 -8.15
N MET A 36 -0.18 7.08 -8.52
CA MET A 36 -0.27 8.01 -9.64
C MET A 36 -0.58 7.29 -10.96
N LEU A 37 0.11 6.17 -11.23
CA LEU A 37 -0.13 5.39 -12.44
C LEU A 37 -1.49 4.69 -12.41
N LEU A 38 -1.88 4.11 -11.27
CA LEU A 38 -3.16 3.44 -11.08
C LEU A 38 -4.32 4.40 -11.34
N ARG A 39 -4.30 5.60 -10.76
CA ARG A 39 -5.36 6.60 -10.96
C ARG A 39 -5.44 7.08 -12.41
N ALA A 40 -4.29 7.23 -13.07
CA ALA A 40 -4.26 7.56 -14.50
C ALA A 40 -4.86 6.42 -15.36
N ALA A 41 -4.55 5.17 -15.04
CA ALA A 41 -5.06 4.00 -15.72
C ALA A 41 -6.57 3.79 -15.48
N GLU A 42 -7.04 3.93 -14.24
CA GLU A 42 -8.47 3.88 -13.88
C GLU A 42 -9.24 4.95 -14.66
N ARG A 43 -8.74 6.20 -14.66
CA ARG A 43 -9.34 7.31 -15.41
C ARG A 43 -9.43 7.01 -16.91
N ALA A 44 -8.36 6.53 -17.51
CA ALA A 44 -8.32 6.25 -18.94
C ALA A 44 -9.22 5.07 -19.31
N VAL A 45 -9.07 3.94 -18.62
CA VAL A 45 -9.70 2.67 -19.01
C VAL A 45 -11.16 2.58 -18.55
N ILE A 46 -11.44 3.00 -17.33
CA ILE A 46 -12.77 2.81 -16.73
C ILE A 46 -13.66 4.02 -17.02
N ASP A 47 -13.21 5.23 -16.68
CA ASP A 47 -14.07 6.41 -16.79
C ASP A 47 -14.24 6.88 -18.24
N LEU A 48 -13.15 6.87 -19.01
CA LEU A 48 -13.12 7.41 -20.38
C LEU A 48 -13.32 6.32 -21.44
N GLY A 49 -13.21 5.04 -21.08
CA GLY A 49 -13.33 3.92 -22.02
C GLY A 49 -12.19 3.82 -23.03
N GLU A 50 -11.04 4.46 -22.76
CA GLU A 50 -9.85 4.37 -23.59
C GLU A 50 -9.14 3.01 -23.38
N PHE A 51 -8.30 2.60 -24.33
CA PHE A 51 -7.41 1.43 -24.19
C PHE A 51 -8.07 0.15 -23.63
N GLN A 52 -9.29 -0.19 -24.07
CA GLN A 52 -10.01 -1.36 -23.53
C GLN A 52 -9.25 -2.69 -23.67
N ASP A 53 -8.36 -2.79 -24.65
CA ASP A 53 -7.48 -3.94 -24.88
C ASP A 53 -6.10 -3.81 -24.19
N PHE A 54 -5.97 -2.97 -23.15
CA PHE A 54 -4.69 -2.74 -22.46
C PHE A 54 -4.03 -4.02 -21.92
N PHE A 55 -4.81 -5.07 -21.65
CA PHE A 55 -4.32 -6.38 -21.21
C PHE A 55 -3.50 -7.13 -22.27
N LEU A 56 -3.51 -6.66 -23.53
CA LEU A 56 -2.65 -7.15 -24.61
C LEU A 56 -1.36 -6.34 -24.77
N MET A 57 -1.21 -5.24 -24.04
CA MET A 57 -0.08 -4.32 -24.15
C MET A 57 1.04 -4.69 -23.17
N SER A 58 2.28 -4.42 -23.55
CA SER A 58 3.40 -4.38 -22.63
C SER A 58 3.30 -3.17 -21.68
N ASP A 59 4.11 -3.18 -20.61
CA ASP A 59 4.26 -2.02 -19.72
C ASP A 59 4.64 -0.74 -20.49
N ASP A 60 5.51 -0.85 -21.49
CA ASP A 60 5.98 0.30 -22.26
C ASP A 60 4.89 0.82 -23.23
N GLU A 61 4.19 -0.10 -23.89
CA GLU A 61 3.10 0.23 -24.81
C GLU A 61 1.97 0.94 -24.06
N PHE A 62 1.55 0.39 -22.92
CA PHE A 62 0.49 0.97 -22.12
C PHE A 62 0.89 2.33 -21.53
N LEU A 63 2.08 2.44 -20.93
CA LEU A 63 2.55 3.72 -20.39
C LEU A 63 2.73 4.79 -21.47
N SER A 64 3.19 4.39 -22.65
CA SER A 64 3.31 5.28 -23.82
C SER A 64 1.93 5.74 -24.30
N ALA A 65 0.95 4.83 -24.36
CA ALA A 65 -0.42 5.13 -24.74
C ALA A 65 -1.08 6.12 -23.77
N LEU A 66 -0.97 5.90 -22.46
CA LEU A 66 -1.45 6.83 -21.44
C LEU A 66 -0.83 8.23 -21.59
N MET A 67 0.48 8.31 -21.85
CA MET A 67 1.21 9.58 -21.94
C MET A 67 0.97 10.35 -23.26
N HIS A 68 0.72 9.65 -24.37
CA HIS A 68 0.69 10.27 -25.70
C HIS A 68 -0.65 10.17 -26.45
N ALA A 69 -1.41 9.11 -26.21
CA ALA A 69 -2.63 8.81 -26.97
C ALA A 69 -3.93 9.10 -26.20
N SER A 70 -3.87 9.23 -24.87
CA SER A 70 -5.06 9.58 -24.09
C SER A 70 -5.59 10.97 -24.45
N GLY A 71 -6.90 11.13 -24.55
CA GLY A 71 -7.56 12.42 -24.78
C GLY A 71 -7.52 13.35 -23.57
N ASP A 72 -7.36 12.80 -22.37
CA ASP A 72 -7.40 13.53 -21.10
C ASP A 72 -6.02 14.08 -20.70
N THR A 73 -5.96 15.37 -20.37
CA THR A 73 -4.71 16.06 -19.99
C THR A 73 -4.11 15.51 -18.70
N TYR A 74 -4.95 15.19 -17.73
CA TYR A 74 -4.52 14.70 -16.42
C TYR A 74 -3.90 13.30 -16.56
N VAL A 75 -4.51 12.41 -17.36
CA VAL A 75 -3.95 11.08 -17.64
C VAL A 75 -2.54 11.20 -18.25
N ARG A 76 -2.38 12.03 -19.29
CA ARG A 76 -1.08 12.25 -19.93
C ARG A 76 -0.04 12.81 -18.96
N GLU A 77 -0.46 13.75 -18.12
CA GLU A 77 0.41 14.37 -17.12
C GLU A 77 0.88 13.37 -16.07
N MET A 78 -0.02 12.57 -15.49
CA MET A 78 0.34 11.57 -14.49
C MET A 78 1.30 10.52 -15.07
N ALA A 79 1.03 10.03 -16.28
CA ALA A 79 1.92 9.10 -16.98
C ALA A 79 3.31 9.71 -17.25
N TYR A 80 3.37 10.97 -17.67
CA TYR A 80 4.63 11.71 -17.84
C TYR A 80 5.41 11.82 -16.52
N ARG A 81 4.75 12.25 -15.45
CA ARG A 81 5.34 12.41 -14.11
C ARG A 81 5.93 11.10 -13.61
N VAL A 82 5.24 9.98 -13.83
CA VAL A 82 5.71 8.63 -13.48
C VAL A 82 6.91 8.21 -14.36
N LYS A 83 6.79 8.32 -15.70
CA LYS A 83 7.84 7.89 -16.65
C LYS A 83 9.17 8.60 -16.42
N TYR A 84 9.13 9.92 -16.26
CA TYR A 84 10.34 10.74 -16.07
C TYR A 84 10.68 10.99 -14.61
N ARG A 85 9.83 10.52 -13.69
CA ARG A 85 10.00 10.69 -12.24
C ARG A 85 10.11 12.16 -11.82
N GLN A 86 9.40 13.04 -12.54
CA GLN A 86 9.37 14.48 -12.32
C GLN A 86 8.01 14.87 -11.73
N GLY A 87 7.99 15.75 -10.72
CA GLY A 87 6.73 16.16 -10.11
C GLY A 87 5.95 15.01 -9.46
N LEU A 88 6.62 13.97 -8.94
CA LEU A 88 5.93 12.96 -8.15
C LEU A 88 5.32 13.60 -6.90
N PHE A 89 4.10 13.16 -6.58
CA PHE A 89 3.40 13.59 -5.37
C PHE A 89 4.21 13.33 -4.10
N LYS A 90 3.80 14.01 -3.03
CA LYS A 90 4.37 13.91 -1.70
C LYS A 90 3.32 13.41 -0.74
N ARG A 91 3.77 12.67 0.27
CA ARG A 91 2.93 12.23 1.38
C ARG A 91 2.62 13.42 2.30
N ALA A 92 1.38 13.86 2.28
CA ALA A 92 0.85 14.92 3.14
C ALA A 92 0.49 14.37 4.52
N PHE A 93 -0.10 13.18 4.58
CA PHE A 93 -0.49 12.52 5.82
C PHE A 93 -0.37 11.00 5.71
N HIS A 94 -0.17 10.31 6.84
CA HIS A 94 -0.18 8.85 6.90
C HIS A 94 -0.43 8.32 8.32
N ILE A 95 -0.99 7.11 8.40
CA ILE A 95 -1.08 6.29 9.60
C ILE A 95 -0.44 4.95 9.31
N GLU A 96 0.59 4.59 10.08
CA GLU A 96 1.27 3.30 9.95
C GLU A 96 0.68 2.24 10.89
N SER A 97 0.83 0.97 10.54
CA SER A 97 0.27 -0.18 11.29
C SER A 97 0.72 -0.22 12.75
N GLY A 98 1.96 0.19 13.05
CA GLY A 98 2.47 0.29 14.42
C GLY A 98 1.84 1.43 15.23
N GLU A 99 1.18 2.40 14.60
CA GLU A 99 0.62 3.58 15.24
C GLU A 99 -0.91 3.52 15.36
N ALA A 100 -1.55 2.76 14.48
CA ALA A 100 -2.99 2.64 14.33
C ALA A 100 -3.76 2.14 15.56
N GLY A 101 -3.07 1.57 16.57
CA GLY A 101 -3.67 1.11 17.82
C GLY A 101 -3.38 2.00 19.04
N ARG A 102 -2.76 3.17 18.86
CA ARG A 102 -2.25 4.00 19.96
C ARG A 102 -2.77 5.43 19.89
N GLY A 103 -3.27 5.93 21.02
CA GLY A 103 -3.71 7.33 21.17
C GLY A 103 -4.76 7.75 20.15
N GLU A 104 -4.69 9.02 19.71
CA GLU A 104 -5.65 9.61 18.76
C GLU A 104 -5.71 8.88 17.41
N LYS A 105 -4.63 8.23 16.97
CA LYS A 105 -4.57 7.51 15.69
C LYS A 105 -5.48 6.29 15.65
N ALA A 106 -5.77 5.66 16.80
CA ALA A 106 -6.74 4.57 16.87
C ALA A 106 -8.16 5.06 16.61
N ASP A 107 -8.52 6.19 17.20
CA ASP A 107 -9.81 6.82 16.98
C ASP A 107 -9.94 7.30 15.53
N TRP A 108 -8.88 7.90 14.96
CA TRP A 108 -8.86 8.29 13.54
C TRP A 108 -9.06 7.11 12.60
N MET A 109 -8.39 5.97 12.82
CA MET A 109 -8.59 4.78 11.98
C MET A 109 -10.00 4.22 12.08
N LYS A 110 -10.59 4.22 13.28
CA LYS A 110 -11.99 3.81 13.47
C LYS A 110 -12.95 4.74 12.73
N ARG A 111 -12.69 6.06 12.78
CA ARG A 111 -13.46 7.08 12.05
C ARG A 111 -13.36 6.87 10.55
N ILE A 112 -12.14 6.76 9.99
CA ILE A 112 -11.90 6.50 8.57
C ILE A 112 -12.68 5.26 8.10
N ARG A 113 -12.58 4.14 8.83
CA ARG A 113 -13.31 2.91 8.49
C ARG A 113 -14.83 3.05 8.61
N GLY A 114 -15.32 4.00 9.39
CA GLY A 114 -16.75 4.31 9.53
C GLY A 114 -17.30 5.23 8.44
N LEU A 115 -16.46 5.75 7.54
CA LEU A 115 -16.89 6.69 6.50
C LEU A 115 -17.59 6.01 5.31
N GLY A 116 -17.43 4.70 5.13
CA GLY A 116 -18.01 3.94 4.03
C GLY A 116 -17.96 2.43 4.29
N ARG A 117 -18.54 1.64 3.37
CA ARG A 117 -18.63 0.18 3.46
C ARG A 117 -17.43 -0.54 2.84
N GLY A 118 -16.65 0.15 2.00
CA GLY A 118 -15.46 -0.36 1.32
C GLY A 118 -14.41 0.74 1.13
N ALA A 119 -13.20 0.36 0.72
CA ALA A 119 -12.11 1.32 0.58
C ALA A 119 -12.41 2.41 -0.45
N ASP A 120 -13.04 2.05 -1.56
CA ASP A 120 -13.35 2.98 -2.66
C ASP A 120 -14.29 4.10 -2.21
N GLU A 121 -15.38 3.76 -1.53
CA GLU A 121 -16.34 4.72 -0.96
C GLU A 121 -15.67 5.63 0.07
N ILE A 122 -14.79 5.08 0.91
CA ILE A 122 -14.03 5.86 1.90
C ILE A 122 -13.08 6.82 1.19
N ARG A 123 -12.36 6.37 0.16
CA ARG A 123 -11.41 7.19 -0.62
C ARG A 123 -12.15 8.35 -1.27
N GLU A 124 -13.18 8.07 -2.06
CA GLU A 124 -13.97 9.07 -2.78
C GLU A 124 -14.55 10.12 -1.83
N ARG A 125 -15.09 9.69 -0.69
CA ARG A 125 -15.62 10.60 0.32
C ARG A 125 -14.56 11.51 0.92
N ILE A 126 -13.40 10.97 1.32
CA ILE A 126 -12.32 11.78 1.88
C ILE A 126 -11.76 12.73 0.83
N GLU A 127 -11.56 12.28 -0.41
CA GLU A 127 -11.05 13.13 -1.50
C GLU A 127 -12.02 14.29 -1.79
N THR A 128 -13.33 14.03 -1.77
CA THR A 128 -14.37 15.07 -1.91
C THR A 128 -14.35 16.06 -0.75
N GLU A 129 -14.29 15.58 0.49
CA GLU A 129 -14.20 16.47 1.67
C GLU A 129 -12.90 17.31 1.65
N LEU A 130 -11.79 16.75 1.13
CA LEU A 130 -10.54 17.49 0.98
C LEU A 130 -10.58 18.48 -0.19
N LEU A 131 -11.29 18.18 -1.28
CA LEU A 131 -11.58 19.15 -2.34
C LEU A 131 -12.32 20.35 -1.75
N GLU A 132 -13.40 20.13 -0.99
CA GLU A 132 -14.18 21.21 -0.40
C GLU A 132 -13.35 22.08 0.55
N ALA A 133 -12.48 21.45 1.35
CA ALA A 133 -11.65 22.16 2.32
C ALA A 133 -10.46 22.90 1.67
N THR A 134 -9.90 22.36 0.58
CA THR A 134 -8.63 22.87 0.01
C THR A 134 -8.78 23.56 -1.34
N GLY A 135 -9.88 23.34 -2.06
CA GLY A 135 -10.08 23.77 -3.44
C GLY A 135 -9.15 23.08 -4.45
N ILE A 136 -8.46 22.00 -4.06
CA ILE A 136 -7.61 21.20 -4.94
C ILE A 136 -8.46 20.07 -5.51
N ASP A 137 -8.43 19.91 -6.83
CA ASP A 137 -9.20 18.89 -7.54
C ASP A 137 -8.92 17.48 -7.03
N VAL A 138 -9.95 16.61 -7.04
CA VAL A 138 -9.90 15.20 -6.61
C VAL A 138 -8.80 14.43 -7.33
N GLY A 139 -8.49 14.78 -8.59
CA GLY A 139 -7.38 14.21 -9.34
C GLY A 139 -5.98 14.55 -8.80
N TYR A 140 -5.84 15.52 -7.90
CA TYR A 140 -4.54 15.98 -7.37
C TYR A 140 -4.38 15.71 -5.86
N ILE A 141 -5.37 15.07 -5.24
CA ILE A 141 -5.28 14.52 -3.89
C ILE A 141 -5.63 13.04 -3.95
N PHE A 142 -4.67 12.17 -3.65
CA PHE A 142 -4.91 10.73 -3.61
C PHE A 142 -5.00 10.25 -2.19
N VAL A 143 -6.13 9.64 -1.86
CA VAL A 143 -6.29 8.83 -0.66
C VAL A 143 -5.97 7.39 -1.02
N ASP A 144 -5.01 6.82 -0.29
CA ASP A 144 -4.59 5.43 -0.40
C ASP A 144 -4.95 4.71 0.90
N LEU A 145 -5.88 3.77 0.77
CA LEU A 145 -6.33 2.89 1.83
C LEU A 145 -6.08 1.46 1.37
N PRO A 146 -4.86 0.92 1.58
CA PRO A 146 -4.52 -0.42 1.10
C PRO A 146 -5.47 -1.44 1.71
N GLU A 147 -6.32 -2.06 0.87
CA GLU A 147 -7.22 -3.13 1.31
C GLU A 147 -6.43 -4.34 1.84
N GLU A 148 -7.15 -5.21 2.54
CA GLU A 148 -6.64 -6.43 3.21
C GLU A 148 -6.03 -7.48 2.27
N ALA A 149 -5.79 -7.18 0.98
CA ALA A 149 -4.88 -7.95 0.14
C ALA A 149 -3.45 -8.04 0.73
N VAL A 150 -3.07 -7.10 1.60
CA VAL A 150 -1.87 -7.23 2.45
C VAL A 150 -2.03 -8.34 3.51
N GLY A 151 -3.26 -8.59 3.97
CA GLY A 151 -3.64 -9.70 4.85
C GLY A 151 -3.31 -11.08 4.27
N ILE A 152 -3.41 -11.26 2.95
CA ILE A 152 -3.03 -12.52 2.28
C ILE A 152 -1.53 -12.81 2.42
N SER A 153 -0.70 -11.77 2.59
CA SER A 153 0.73 -11.93 2.88
C SER A 153 1.02 -12.13 4.38
N GLU A 154 0.20 -11.53 5.27
CA GLU A 154 0.34 -11.58 6.74
C GLU A 154 -0.18 -12.89 7.35
N GLU A 155 -1.25 -13.47 6.81
CA GLU A 155 -1.72 -14.82 7.17
C GLU A 155 -0.61 -15.87 6.97
N ARG A 156 0.21 -15.70 5.94
CA ARG A 156 1.35 -16.58 5.64
C ARG A 156 2.52 -16.45 6.62
N PHE A 157 2.57 -15.43 7.47
CA PHE A 157 3.56 -15.35 8.57
C PHE A 157 3.01 -15.92 9.88
N LYS A 158 1.68 -15.93 10.06
CA LYS A 158 1.03 -16.57 11.21
C LYS A 158 0.97 -18.09 11.06
N GLU A 159 0.71 -18.57 9.85
CA GLU A 159 0.66 -20.00 9.52
C GLU A 159 1.72 -20.34 8.47
N LEU A 160 2.99 -20.40 8.90
CA LEU A 160 4.12 -20.67 8.01
C LEU A 160 4.06 -22.07 7.36
N GLY A 161 3.37 -23.04 7.99
CA GLY A 161 3.29 -24.42 7.52
C GLY A 161 4.65 -25.14 7.42
N ILE A 162 5.71 -24.54 7.99
CA ILE A 162 7.08 -25.05 7.93
C ILE A 162 7.23 -26.20 8.94
N ARG A 163 7.70 -27.33 8.43
CA ARG A 163 7.91 -28.58 9.18
C ARG A 163 9.31 -29.12 8.92
N PHE A 164 9.89 -29.77 9.93
CA PHE A 164 11.24 -30.32 9.92
C PHE A 164 11.23 -31.82 10.21
N LEU A 165 11.98 -32.58 9.41
CA LEU A 165 12.25 -34.00 9.61
C LEU A 165 13.50 -34.15 10.49
N GLN A 166 13.34 -34.80 11.64
CA GLN A 166 14.41 -35.14 12.57
C GLN A 166 15.12 -36.44 12.16
N LYS A 167 16.28 -36.71 12.79
CA LYS A 167 17.10 -37.91 12.50
C LYS A 167 16.39 -39.23 12.85
N ASP A 168 15.49 -39.19 13.83
CA ASP A 168 14.67 -40.33 14.26
C ASP A 168 13.43 -40.56 13.38
N GLY A 169 13.26 -39.76 12.31
CA GLY A 169 12.13 -39.85 11.40
C GLY A 169 10.89 -39.06 11.85
N THR A 170 10.93 -38.42 13.03
CA THR A 170 9.81 -37.59 13.50
C THR A 170 9.72 -36.27 12.73
N ILE A 171 8.50 -35.76 12.56
CA ILE A 171 8.24 -34.47 11.92
C ILE A 171 7.72 -33.51 12.98
N VAL A 172 8.39 -32.38 13.13
CA VAL A 172 8.03 -31.29 14.06
C VAL A 172 7.83 -29.99 13.31
N ASP A 173 7.08 -29.05 13.87
CA ASP A 173 6.94 -27.70 13.30
C ASP A 173 8.05 -26.76 13.76
N LEU A 174 8.08 -25.55 13.20
CA LEU A 174 9.04 -24.51 13.59
C LEU A 174 8.87 -24.09 15.06
N ALA A 175 7.63 -24.01 15.56
CA ALA A 175 7.36 -23.58 16.93
C ALA A 175 7.89 -24.58 17.97
N THR A 176 7.92 -25.87 17.63
CA THR A 176 8.49 -26.93 18.45
C THR A 176 10.02 -26.94 18.38
N LEU A 177 10.58 -26.80 17.18
CA LEU A 177 12.02 -26.86 16.97
C LEU A 177 12.74 -25.59 17.44
N ASP A 178 12.07 -24.44 17.34
CA ASP A 178 12.62 -23.12 17.65
C ASP A 178 11.51 -22.12 18.10
N PRO A 179 11.07 -22.22 19.37
CA PRO A 179 9.96 -21.42 19.88
C PRO A 179 10.21 -19.91 19.81
N ALA A 180 11.45 -19.47 20.13
CA ALA A 180 11.79 -18.06 20.21
C ALA A 180 11.72 -17.39 18.82
N PHE A 181 12.24 -18.05 17.79
CA PHE A 181 12.17 -17.52 16.44
C PHE A 181 10.75 -17.58 15.87
N ALA A 182 9.99 -18.64 16.16
CA ALA A 182 8.60 -18.73 15.76
C ALA A 182 7.77 -17.57 16.36
N GLU A 183 7.98 -17.25 17.64
CA GLU A 183 7.33 -16.10 18.29
C GLU A 183 7.77 -14.77 17.68
N TYR A 184 9.07 -14.61 17.40
CA TYR A 184 9.60 -13.43 16.72
C TYR A 184 8.93 -13.19 15.37
N VAL A 185 8.89 -14.21 14.50
CA VAL A 185 8.27 -14.09 13.16
C VAL A 185 6.76 -13.85 13.26
N ALA A 186 6.07 -14.51 14.19
CA ALA A 186 4.64 -14.31 14.40
C ALA A 186 4.29 -12.87 14.85
N ARG A 187 5.20 -12.22 15.59
CA ARG A 187 5.06 -10.83 16.04
C ARG A 187 5.57 -9.81 15.03
N ALA A 188 6.48 -10.21 14.14
CA ALA A 188 7.04 -9.35 13.12
C ALA A 188 5.94 -8.90 12.15
N LYS A 189 5.46 -7.67 12.34
CA LYS A 189 4.56 -6.99 11.42
C LYS A 189 5.40 -5.98 10.65
N PRO A 190 5.63 -6.17 9.34
CA PRO A 190 6.23 -5.13 8.53
C PRO A 190 5.45 -3.82 8.71
N THR A 191 6.14 -2.73 9.01
CA THR A 191 5.51 -1.41 9.11
C THR A 191 4.90 -1.08 7.76
N ARG A 192 3.58 -0.93 7.72
CA ARG A 192 2.83 -0.60 6.51
C ARG A 192 2.00 0.65 6.70
N SER A 193 1.79 1.39 5.61
CA SER A 193 0.76 2.40 5.57
C SER A 193 -0.61 1.73 5.64
N LEU A 194 -1.45 2.14 6.59
CA LEU A 194 -2.87 1.76 6.63
C LEU A 194 -3.76 2.82 5.98
N PHE A 195 -3.30 4.06 5.99
CA PHE A 195 -3.96 5.20 5.38
C PHE A 195 -2.89 6.20 5.00
N SER A 196 -2.92 6.71 3.78
CA SER A 196 -2.04 7.78 3.32
C SER A 196 -2.80 8.76 2.44
N VAL A 197 -2.39 10.03 2.51
CA VAL A 197 -2.86 11.08 1.62
C VAL A 197 -1.66 11.65 0.88
N TYR A 198 -1.75 11.68 -0.45
CA TYR A 198 -0.72 12.19 -1.35
C TYR A 198 -1.25 13.40 -2.13
N CYS A 199 -0.38 14.37 -2.40
CA CYS A 199 -0.71 15.54 -3.22
C CYS A 199 0.56 16.15 -3.81
N ASP A 200 0.42 17.22 -4.59
CA ASP A 200 1.56 18.00 -5.03
C ASP A 200 2.38 18.60 -3.87
N ALA A 201 3.66 18.85 -4.13
CA ALA A 201 4.63 19.18 -3.09
C ALA A 201 4.36 20.54 -2.44
N ASP A 202 3.85 21.50 -3.20
CA ASP A 202 3.44 22.84 -2.78
C ASP A 202 2.13 22.83 -1.96
N ALA A 203 1.23 21.89 -2.25
CA ALA A 203 -0.03 21.70 -1.52
C ALA A 203 0.12 20.92 -0.20
N ARG A 204 1.28 20.32 0.07
CA ARG A 204 1.49 19.35 1.14
C ARG A 204 1.00 19.82 2.51
N ASP A 205 1.41 21.01 2.94
CA ASP A 205 1.10 21.50 4.29
C ASP A 205 -0.39 21.84 4.43
N LYS A 206 -0.98 22.42 3.37
CA LYS A 206 -2.41 22.72 3.30
C LYS A 206 -3.26 21.44 3.38
N VAL A 207 -2.92 20.42 2.59
CA VAL A 207 -3.61 19.13 2.60
C VAL A 207 -3.42 18.42 3.94
N SER A 208 -2.22 18.45 4.52
CA SER A 208 -1.96 17.84 5.83
C SER A 208 -2.83 18.45 6.94
N ALA A 209 -2.96 19.77 6.96
CA ALA A 209 -3.83 20.47 7.91
C ALA A 209 -5.31 20.09 7.72
N ALA A 210 -5.81 20.09 6.48
CA ALA A 210 -7.18 19.71 6.17
C ALA A 210 -7.50 18.27 6.59
N VAL A 211 -6.58 17.33 6.36
CA VAL A 211 -6.74 15.94 6.82
C VAL A 211 -6.83 15.88 8.35
N LEU A 212 -5.98 16.61 9.08
CA LEU A 212 -6.02 16.63 10.54
C LEU A 212 -7.33 17.23 11.07
N GLU A 213 -7.84 18.29 10.46
CA GLU A 213 -9.13 18.89 10.82
C GLU A 213 -10.28 17.91 10.58
N LEU A 214 -10.33 17.27 9.41
CA LEU A 214 -11.31 16.25 9.07
C LEU A 214 -11.32 15.12 10.10
N LEU A 215 -10.14 14.66 10.53
CA LEU A 215 -10.00 13.59 11.51
C LEU A 215 -10.29 14.03 12.95
N ARG A 216 -10.18 15.32 13.29
CA ARG A 216 -10.42 15.87 14.64
C ARG A 216 -11.86 16.32 14.87
N CYS A 217 -12.49 16.94 13.87
CA CYS A 217 -13.77 17.66 14.01
C CYS A 217 -15.04 16.78 13.90
N ARG A 218 -14.93 15.45 14.06
CA ARG A 218 -16.08 14.54 14.09
C ARG A 218 -15.95 13.51 15.20
#